data_AF-A0ABD3N6C2-F1
#
_entry.id   AF-A0ABD3N6C2-F1
#
_cell.length_a   1.000
_cell.length_b   1.000
_cell.length_c   1.000
_cell.angle_alpha   90.00
_cell.angle_beta   90.00
_cell.angle_gamma   90.00
#
_symmetry.space_group_name_H-M   'P 1'
#
loop_
_entity.id
_entity.type
_entity.pdbx_description
1 polymer ?
#
loop_
_entity_poly.entity_id
_entity_poly.type
_entity_poly.pdbx_seq_one_letter_code
_entity_poly.pdbx_strand_id
1 'polypeptide(L)'
;MSNIDFKSIANGESPRGRHQYMLLHTPKSGGTAIHTKLTFLVILSLVIGVILGGTWYKIDARTDPCTQSTRGVVSIDDYLLRNQHANGTLSTTWGNTSVTRGDSQLRNPNVDTALSIAWLMSFPNSGTSYTSYLVRTVTGKNTASNYGRENLGRDGTSVPVFEDSPGGPFWSDPMNTKVVVMPDRGYLLTKTHCGGRCDLCPPESYIEDLRIFSNRCVEGYHVVDDPASGEPIEIFGHYSKDLVSRAVHLIRDPFDNIVSRFHLTYKHFVRNNETDMIAAYPRSREGFRAYCKDLGDQFYEEEEATKEYSGLFDDVKDIPCHAEFFMYIQWHNLAFLTTWDLNIPTLIIHYENYTHNFNQTKDTLLEFLGHEGINEPPLFETGKTYREYFTDEEVRAVANMFSQLGHSKTLAHTMHYFVQ
;
A
#
# COMPACT_ATOMS: atom_id res chain seq x y z
N MET A 1 -22.96 37.12 -3.95
CA MET A 1 -23.67 35.87 -4.30
C MET A 1 -22.88 34.72 -3.70
N SER A 2 -23.58 33.90 -2.93
CA SER A 2 -23.18 32.92 -1.91
C SER A 2 -21.86 32.14 -2.09
N ASN A 3 -21.02 32.21 -1.04
CA ASN A 3 -19.94 31.28 -0.73
C ASN A 3 -20.49 29.88 -0.46
N ILE A 4 -19.90 28.85 -1.06
CA ILE A 4 -20.14 27.44 -0.72
C ILE A 4 -19.02 26.99 0.21
N ASP A 5 -19.40 26.73 1.47
CA ASP A 5 -18.54 26.25 2.56
C ASP A 5 -18.43 24.72 2.48
N PHE A 6 -17.21 24.20 2.31
CA PHE A 6 -16.91 22.76 2.34
C PHE A 6 -16.83 22.30 3.81
N LYS A 7 -17.99 22.21 4.46
CA LYS A 7 -18.20 21.49 5.72
C LYS A 7 -19.45 20.64 5.59
N SER A 8 -19.28 19.33 5.35
CA SER A 8 -20.26 18.28 5.70
C SER A 8 -19.95 16.99 4.93
N ILE A 9 -19.08 16.12 5.48
CA ILE A 9 -19.37 14.68 5.66
C ILE A 9 -18.64 14.26 6.94
N ALA A 10 -19.23 14.64 8.07
CA ALA A 10 -18.96 14.06 9.38
C ALA A 10 -20.32 13.76 9.97
N ASN A 11 -20.65 12.47 10.07
CA ASN A 11 -21.42 11.84 11.15
C ASN A 11 -21.89 10.45 10.70
N GLY A 12 -21.46 9.46 11.47
CA GLY A 12 -21.74 8.04 11.34
C GLY A 12 -20.89 7.35 12.42
N GLU A 13 -21.21 7.63 13.67
CA GLU A 13 -20.60 6.94 14.82
C GLU A 13 -21.00 5.47 14.77
N SER A 14 -19.99 4.58 14.72
CA SER A 14 -20.12 3.16 15.02
C SER A 14 -19.02 2.77 16.03
N PRO A 15 -19.29 1.94 17.04
CA PRO A 15 -18.38 1.73 18.16
C PRO A 15 -17.21 0.80 17.81
N ARG A 16 -16.03 1.41 17.70
CA ARG A 16 -14.68 0.93 18.07
C ARG A 16 -14.46 -0.57 18.30
N GLY A 17 -13.87 -1.24 17.30
CA GLY A 17 -12.88 -2.31 17.52
C GLY A 17 -11.49 -1.72 17.75
N ARG A 18 -10.92 -1.89 18.95
CA ARG A 18 -9.54 -1.48 19.28
C ARG A 18 -8.56 -2.53 18.75
N HIS A 19 -7.67 -2.15 17.84
CA HIS A 19 -6.34 -2.75 17.76
C HIS A 19 -5.35 -1.73 18.34
N GLN A 20 -4.97 -1.96 19.61
CA GLN A 20 -3.84 -1.28 20.21
C GLN A 20 -2.57 -1.95 19.68
N TYR A 21 -1.80 -1.23 18.86
CA TYR A 21 -0.38 -1.52 18.72
C TYR A 21 0.30 -0.96 19.97
N MET A 22 0.62 -1.83 20.92
CA MET A 22 1.35 -1.47 22.13
C MET A 22 2.84 -1.50 21.77
N LEU A 23 3.41 -0.33 21.44
CA LEU A 23 4.86 -0.16 21.40
C LEU A 23 5.39 -0.34 22.82
N LEU A 24 6.02 -1.49 23.08
CA LEU A 24 6.70 -1.78 24.34
C LEU A 24 8.00 -0.98 24.38
N HIS A 25 7.95 0.23 24.94
CA HIS A 25 9.15 0.93 25.35
C HIS A 25 9.75 0.24 26.58
N THR A 26 10.88 -0.43 26.41
CA THR A 26 11.77 -0.76 27.53
C THR A 26 12.54 0.50 27.93
N PRO A 27 12.42 1.00 29.18
CA PRO A 27 13.23 2.13 29.61
C PRO A 27 14.69 1.68 29.78
N LYS A 28 15.61 2.30 29.02
CA LYS A 28 17.06 2.19 29.27
C LYS A 28 17.37 2.87 30.61
N SER A 29 17.77 2.08 31.60
CA SER A 29 18.23 2.58 32.90
C SER A 29 19.63 3.19 32.76
N GLY A 30 19.74 4.48 33.05
CA GLY A 30 21.01 5.18 33.20
C GLY A 30 21.64 4.80 34.54
N GLY A 31 22.81 4.16 34.48
CA GLY A 31 23.64 3.89 35.65
C GLY A 31 24.49 5.10 36.03
N THR A 32 24.35 5.58 37.26
CA THR A 32 25.41 6.28 37.98
C THR A 32 25.51 5.72 39.40
N ALA A 33 26.73 5.33 39.74
CA ALA A 33 27.10 4.68 40.98
C ALA A 33 27.17 5.68 42.14
N ILE A 34 26.57 5.33 43.29
CA ILE A 34 27.02 5.81 44.61
C ILE A 34 26.88 4.67 45.62
N HIS A 35 28.03 4.19 46.13
CA HIS A 35 28.15 3.40 47.35
C HIS A 35 27.73 4.25 48.56
N THR A 36 27.01 3.69 49.54
CA THR A 36 27.50 3.38 50.91
C THR A 36 26.32 3.05 51.86
N LYS A 37 26.36 1.84 52.44
CA LYS A 37 25.84 1.34 53.73
C LYS A 37 24.62 2.04 54.39
N LEU A 38 23.56 1.27 54.67
CA LEU A 38 23.15 1.00 56.06
C LEU A 38 22.15 -0.19 56.17
N THR A 39 22.54 -1.15 57.00
CA THR A 39 21.79 -2.30 57.48
C THR A 39 20.66 -1.87 58.42
N PHE A 40 19.45 -2.47 58.33
CA PHE A 40 18.74 -3.10 59.47
C PHE A 40 17.28 -3.52 59.13
N LEU A 41 16.91 -4.70 59.64
CA LEU A 41 15.56 -5.13 60.08
C LEU A 41 14.45 -5.30 59.01
N VAL A 42 14.16 -6.55 58.62
CA VAL A 42 12.80 -7.12 58.77
C VAL A 42 12.89 -8.62 59.11
N ILE A 43 12.15 -8.94 60.17
CA ILE A 43 11.98 -10.20 60.88
C ILE A 43 10.83 -11.01 60.24
N LEU A 44 11.07 -12.31 60.05
CA LEU A 44 10.15 -13.43 60.35
C LEU A 44 8.70 -13.37 59.81
N SER A 45 8.38 -14.26 58.85
CA SER A 45 7.14 -15.08 58.84
C SER A 45 7.20 -16.13 57.74
N LEU A 46 7.75 -17.28 58.09
CA LEU A 46 7.58 -18.57 57.39
C LEU A 46 6.89 -19.47 58.41
N VAL A 47 5.68 -19.95 58.13
CA VAL A 47 5.08 -21.20 58.64
C VAL A 47 3.65 -21.35 58.09
N ILE A 48 3.51 -22.35 57.22
CA ILE A 48 2.39 -23.30 57.08
C ILE A 48 1.06 -22.80 56.47
N GLY A 49 0.72 -23.39 55.32
CA GLY A 49 -0.62 -23.42 54.74
C GLY A 49 -0.67 -24.32 53.50
N VAL A 50 -0.77 -25.63 53.73
CA VAL A 50 -1.04 -26.66 52.70
C VAL A 50 -2.55 -26.72 52.42
N ILE A 51 -2.91 -27.15 51.21
CA ILE A 51 -4.20 -27.72 50.75
C ILE A 51 -5.15 -26.72 50.10
N LEU A 52 -5.33 -26.88 48.78
CA LEU A 52 -6.55 -26.92 47.96
C LEU A 52 -6.08 -26.68 46.50
N GLY A 53 -5.94 -27.71 45.67
CA GLY A 53 -7.07 -28.27 44.94
C GLY A 53 -7.36 -27.41 43.70
N GLY A 54 -6.58 -27.59 42.63
CA GLY A 54 -6.74 -26.84 41.38
C GLY A 54 -6.20 -27.63 40.19
N THR A 55 -7.13 -28.19 39.42
CA THR A 55 -6.95 -28.84 38.13
C THR A 55 -6.13 -27.97 37.17
N TRP A 56 -5.01 -28.51 36.70
CA TRP A 56 -4.26 -27.98 35.58
C TRP A 56 -4.94 -28.37 34.27
N TYR A 57 -5.68 -27.44 33.67
CA TYR A 57 -5.96 -27.52 32.23
C TYR A 57 -4.72 -27.03 31.48
N LYS A 58 -4.02 -27.96 30.84
CA LYS A 58 -3.15 -27.65 29.69
C LYS A 58 -4.06 -27.16 28.58
N ILE A 59 -3.98 -25.87 28.25
CA ILE A 59 -4.51 -25.37 26.97
C ILE A 59 -3.40 -25.59 25.95
N ASP A 60 -3.65 -26.53 25.05
CA ASP A 60 -2.87 -26.74 23.84
C ASP A 60 -2.85 -25.44 23.02
N ALA A 61 -1.66 -24.91 22.78
CA ALA A 61 -1.44 -23.97 21.71
C ALA A 61 -1.71 -24.73 20.40
N ARG A 62 -2.87 -24.48 19.79
CA ARG A 62 -3.15 -24.88 18.42
C ARG A 62 -2.11 -24.21 17.53
N THR A 63 -1.25 -25.05 16.99
CA THR A 63 -0.38 -24.82 15.84
C THR A 63 -1.19 -24.25 14.68
N ASP A 64 -0.81 -23.07 14.20
CA ASP A 64 -1.21 -22.56 12.89
C ASP A 64 -0.68 -23.50 11.80
N PRO A 65 -1.54 -24.04 10.91
CA PRO A 65 -1.10 -24.90 9.82
C PRO A 65 -0.69 -24.07 8.61
N CYS A 66 0.35 -23.24 8.74
CA CYS A 66 0.96 -22.52 7.60
C CYS A 66 2.51 -22.50 7.66
N THR A 67 3.13 -23.42 8.38
CA THR A 67 4.60 -23.58 8.37
C THR A 67 4.98 -24.99 7.93
N GLN A 68 4.96 -25.21 6.61
CA GLN A 68 5.83 -26.20 5.95
C GLN A 68 5.78 -26.05 4.43
N SER A 69 6.62 -25.17 3.89
CA SER A 69 7.27 -25.37 2.59
C SER A 69 8.43 -24.39 2.45
N THR A 70 9.56 -24.71 3.08
CA THR A 70 10.86 -24.16 2.68
C THR A 70 11.27 -24.78 1.34
N ARG A 71 10.59 -24.36 0.26
CA ARG A 71 11.12 -24.48 -1.10
C ARG A 71 11.74 -23.14 -1.44
N GLY A 72 13.00 -23.18 -1.85
CA GLY A 72 13.88 -22.03 -2.01
C GLY A 72 13.20 -20.85 -2.70
N VAL A 73 13.37 -19.68 -2.11
CA VAL A 73 13.07 -18.41 -2.74
C VAL A 73 13.89 -18.35 -4.03
N VAL A 74 13.22 -18.44 -5.17
CA VAL A 74 13.83 -18.19 -6.47
C VAL A 74 14.21 -16.71 -6.45
N SER A 75 15.51 -16.41 -6.50
CA SER A 75 15.95 -15.02 -6.67
C SER A 75 15.28 -14.46 -7.92
N ILE A 76 14.85 -13.20 -7.88
CA ILE A 76 14.39 -12.50 -9.08
C ILE A 76 15.40 -12.66 -10.22
N ASP A 77 16.70 -12.73 -9.92
CA ASP A 77 17.76 -12.99 -10.90
C ASP A 77 17.65 -14.37 -11.58
N ASP A 78 17.25 -15.42 -10.85
CA ASP A 78 17.06 -16.78 -11.39
C ASP A 78 15.82 -16.88 -12.30
N TYR A 79 14.78 -16.09 -12.01
CA TYR A 79 13.61 -15.94 -12.89
C TYR A 79 14.00 -15.15 -14.15
N LEU A 80 14.80 -14.09 -14.00
CA LEU A 80 15.23 -13.20 -15.08
C LEU A 80 16.26 -13.85 -16.03
N LEU A 81 17.21 -14.65 -15.52
CA LEU A 81 18.18 -15.37 -16.34
C LEU A 81 17.52 -16.37 -17.31
N ARG A 82 16.31 -16.84 -17.00
CA ARG A 82 15.55 -17.72 -17.89
C ARG A 82 14.79 -16.98 -19.01
N ASN A 83 14.54 -15.68 -18.85
CA ASN A 83 13.58 -14.93 -19.69
C ASN A 83 14.18 -13.76 -20.47
N GLN A 84 15.49 -13.49 -20.40
CA GLN A 84 16.17 -12.38 -21.08
C GLN A 84 16.19 -12.42 -22.64
N HIS A 85 15.61 -13.43 -23.29
CA HIS A 85 15.64 -13.55 -24.77
C HIS A 85 14.53 -12.79 -25.52
N ALA A 86 13.64 -12.05 -24.83
CA ALA A 86 12.54 -11.32 -25.47
C ALA A 86 12.63 -9.80 -25.20
N ASN A 87 13.52 -9.09 -25.88
CA ASN A 87 13.54 -7.62 -25.82
C ASN A 87 13.44 -6.99 -27.22
N GLY A 88 12.27 -6.41 -27.49
CA GLY A 88 12.09 -5.37 -28.50
C GLY A 88 12.41 -3.99 -27.91
N THR A 89 13.10 -3.16 -28.69
CA THR A 89 13.54 -1.82 -28.30
C THR A 89 12.34 -0.89 -28.07
N LEU A 90 12.13 -0.43 -26.82
CA LEU A 90 11.12 0.59 -26.49
C LEU A 90 11.76 1.97 -26.52
N SER A 91 11.21 2.88 -27.33
CA SER A 91 11.57 4.30 -27.34
C SER A 91 10.78 5.03 -26.26
N THR A 92 11.45 5.46 -25.19
CA THR A 92 10.86 6.26 -24.11
C THR A 92 11.18 7.74 -24.32
N THR A 93 10.27 8.50 -24.93
CA THR A 93 10.26 9.95 -24.79
C THR A 93 9.66 10.31 -23.44
N TRP A 94 10.42 11.03 -22.62
CA TRP A 94 9.99 11.59 -21.35
C TRP A 94 8.71 12.43 -21.48
N GLY A 95 7.80 12.29 -20.51
CA GLY A 95 6.56 13.07 -20.41
C GLY A 95 5.34 12.46 -21.09
N ASN A 96 5.47 11.33 -21.80
CA ASN A 96 4.35 10.66 -22.45
C ASN A 96 3.92 9.42 -21.68
N THR A 97 2.63 9.38 -21.31
CA THR A 97 1.94 8.16 -20.88
C THR A 97 2.24 7.04 -21.87
N SER A 98 2.80 5.92 -21.39
CA SER A 98 3.16 4.80 -22.25
C SER A 98 2.22 3.62 -22.03
N VAL A 99 1.68 3.08 -23.12
CA VAL A 99 1.03 1.77 -23.11
C VAL A 99 2.11 0.73 -23.42
N THR A 100 2.38 -0.17 -22.47
CA THR A 100 3.27 -1.31 -22.73
C THR A 100 2.47 -2.43 -23.38
N ARG A 101 3.04 -3.00 -24.45
CA ARG A 101 2.35 -3.90 -25.37
C ARG A 101 2.40 -5.33 -24.82
N GLY A 102 1.23 -5.90 -24.51
CA GLY A 102 0.94 -7.28 -24.90
C GLY A 102 0.63 -7.24 -26.39
N ASP A 103 1.43 -7.90 -27.22
CA ASP A 103 1.43 -7.71 -28.67
C ASP A 103 0.02 -7.76 -29.31
N SER A 104 -0.37 -6.65 -29.93
CA SER A 104 -1.32 -6.58 -31.07
C SER A 104 -2.82 -6.93 -30.88
N GLN A 105 -3.36 -7.10 -29.66
CA GLN A 105 -4.82 -7.24 -29.46
C GLN A 105 -5.48 -6.08 -28.70
N LEU A 106 -5.21 -4.83 -29.09
CA LEU A 106 -5.99 -3.68 -28.58
C LEU A 106 -7.46 -3.66 -29.05
N ARG A 107 -7.88 -4.62 -29.87
CA ARG A 107 -9.28 -4.89 -30.20
C ARG A 107 -9.49 -6.39 -30.35
N ASN A 108 -9.90 -7.07 -29.28
CA ASN A 108 -10.72 -8.26 -29.44
C ASN A 108 -12.18 -7.76 -29.52
N PRO A 109 -12.80 -7.67 -30.71
CA PRO A 109 -14.14 -7.10 -30.88
C PRO A 109 -15.25 -7.92 -30.19
N ASN A 110 -14.93 -9.08 -29.61
CA ASN A 110 -15.86 -9.91 -28.84
C ASN A 110 -15.81 -9.68 -27.31
N VAL A 111 -14.98 -8.76 -26.80
CA VAL A 111 -14.95 -8.37 -25.37
C VAL A 111 -15.96 -7.25 -25.06
N ASP A 112 -16.74 -6.82 -26.06
CA ASP A 112 -17.49 -5.56 -26.05
C ASP A 112 -18.84 -5.60 -25.29
N THR A 113 -19.16 -6.69 -24.57
CA THR A 113 -20.47 -6.82 -23.90
C THR A 113 -20.43 -7.05 -22.39
N ALA A 114 -19.30 -7.43 -21.79
CA ALA A 114 -19.22 -7.75 -20.37
C ALA A 114 -18.26 -6.82 -19.62
N LEU A 115 -18.67 -6.38 -18.43
CA LEU A 115 -17.83 -5.59 -17.53
C LEU A 115 -16.58 -6.40 -17.13
N SER A 116 -15.39 -5.83 -17.37
CA SER A 116 -14.11 -6.44 -16.99
C SER A 116 -13.33 -5.51 -16.05
N ILE A 117 -12.38 -6.04 -15.29
CA ILE A 117 -11.56 -5.25 -14.36
C ILE A 117 -10.36 -4.65 -15.09
N ALA A 118 -10.17 -3.34 -14.88
CA ALA A 118 -8.90 -2.66 -15.03
C ALA A 118 -8.31 -2.39 -13.65
N TRP A 119 -7.20 -3.02 -13.29
CA TRP A 119 -6.56 -2.67 -12.01
C TRP A 119 -6.03 -1.25 -12.04
N LEU A 120 -6.22 -0.51 -10.95
CA LEU A 120 -5.45 0.68 -10.61
C LEU A 120 -4.40 0.25 -9.59
N MET A 121 -3.24 -0.16 -10.10
CA MET A 121 -2.12 -0.66 -9.32
C MET A 121 -1.22 0.49 -8.92
N SER A 122 -0.87 0.57 -7.64
CA SER A 122 0.01 1.60 -7.12
C SER A 122 0.64 1.16 -5.81
N PHE A 123 1.90 1.53 -5.56
CA PHE A 123 2.41 1.52 -4.19
C PHE A 123 1.54 2.46 -3.34
N PRO A 124 1.20 2.14 -2.08
CA PRO A 124 0.23 2.89 -1.31
C PRO A 124 0.48 4.40 -1.31
N ASN A 125 -0.61 5.17 -1.33
CA ASN A 125 -0.56 6.63 -1.25
C ASN A 125 0.12 7.34 -2.44
N SER A 126 0.23 6.69 -3.61
CA SER A 126 0.74 7.32 -4.84
C SER A 126 -0.33 8.03 -5.68
N GLY A 127 -1.52 8.29 -5.13
CA GLY A 127 -2.56 9.06 -5.82
C GLY A 127 -3.75 8.27 -6.38
N THR A 128 -3.92 7.01 -5.97
CA THR A 128 -5.07 6.19 -6.39
C THR A 128 -6.41 6.83 -6.05
N SER A 129 -6.52 7.47 -4.87
CA SER A 129 -7.77 8.12 -4.45
C SER A 129 -8.18 9.27 -5.39
N TYR A 130 -7.22 10.09 -5.81
CA TYR A 130 -7.48 11.15 -6.79
C TYR A 130 -7.83 10.55 -8.16
N THR A 131 -7.07 9.56 -8.62
CA THR A 131 -7.29 8.92 -9.94
C THR A 131 -8.67 8.27 -10.03
N SER A 132 -9.09 7.50 -9.03
CA SER A 132 -10.44 6.93 -8.97
C SER A 132 -11.52 8.02 -8.86
N TYR A 133 -11.28 9.08 -8.08
CA TYR A 133 -12.23 10.20 -7.99
C TYR A 133 -12.38 10.94 -9.32
N LEU A 134 -11.28 11.22 -10.03
CA LEU A 134 -11.27 11.81 -11.36
C LEU A 134 -12.12 11.01 -12.34
N VAL A 135 -11.91 9.68 -12.41
CA VAL A 135 -12.69 8.82 -13.31
C VAL A 135 -14.17 8.86 -12.94
N ARG A 136 -14.51 8.76 -11.65
CA ARG A 136 -15.92 8.83 -11.21
C ARG A 136 -16.58 10.14 -11.59
N THR A 137 -15.91 11.27 -11.29
CA THR A 137 -16.45 12.60 -11.56
C THR A 137 -16.64 12.82 -13.06
N VAL A 138 -15.60 12.58 -13.86
CA VAL A 138 -15.62 12.91 -15.30
C VAL A 138 -16.55 12.01 -16.09
N THR A 139 -16.65 10.73 -15.75
CA THR A 139 -17.49 9.78 -16.49
C THR A 139 -18.92 9.66 -15.94
N GLY A 140 -19.16 10.10 -14.70
CA GLY A 140 -20.39 9.79 -13.98
C GLY A 140 -20.59 8.29 -13.71
N LYS A 141 -19.53 7.47 -13.82
CA LYS A 141 -19.57 6.02 -13.58
C LYS A 141 -18.83 5.67 -12.29
N ASN A 142 -19.28 4.63 -11.60
CA ASN A 142 -18.62 4.17 -10.38
C ASN A 142 -17.28 3.47 -10.66
N THR A 143 -16.43 3.40 -9.64
CA THR A 143 -15.19 2.61 -9.63
C THR A 143 -15.27 1.53 -8.56
N ALA A 144 -14.27 0.67 -8.47
CA ALA A 144 -14.18 -0.33 -7.41
C ALA A 144 -12.85 -0.28 -6.65
N SER A 145 -12.80 -1.01 -5.55
CA SER A 145 -11.62 -1.19 -4.70
C SER A 145 -11.62 -2.62 -4.16
N ASN A 146 -10.43 -3.21 -4.04
CA ASN A 146 -10.26 -4.46 -3.26
C ASN A 146 -10.45 -4.22 -1.74
N TYR A 147 -10.59 -2.97 -1.30
CA TYR A 147 -10.61 -2.58 0.10
C TYR A 147 -12.01 -2.19 0.55
N GLY A 148 -12.85 -3.18 0.84
CA GLY A 148 -14.28 -2.99 1.13
C GLY A 148 -14.55 -2.07 2.32
N ARG A 149 -13.66 -2.03 3.33
CA ARG A 149 -13.79 -1.12 4.48
C ARG A 149 -13.69 0.36 4.11
N GLU A 150 -13.06 0.69 2.98
CA GLU A 150 -12.94 2.08 2.55
C GLU A 150 -14.30 2.66 2.13
N ASN A 151 -15.24 1.83 1.68
CA ASN A 151 -16.51 2.25 1.11
C ASN A 151 -17.63 1.29 1.55
N LEU A 152 -18.30 1.66 2.64
CA LEU A 152 -19.37 0.86 3.22
C LEU A 152 -20.74 1.29 2.68
N GLY A 153 -21.64 0.31 2.66
CA GLY A 153 -23.05 0.49 2.38
C GLY A 153 -23.79 1.19 3.51
N ARG A 154 -25.10 1.38 3.31
CA ARG A 154 -26.02 1.99 4.29
C ARG A 154 -26.13 1.18 5.57
N ASP A 155 -26.02 -0.12 5.42
CA ASP A 155 -26.00 -1.13 6.47
C ASP A 155 -24.62 -1.29 7.12
N GLY A 156 -23.59 -0.58 6.64
CA GLY A 156 -22.23 -0.73 7.15
C GLY A 156 -21.47 -1.92 6.55
N THR A 157 -22.02 -2.62 5.56
CA THR A 157 -21.37 -3.77 4.90
C THR A 157 -20.73 -3.36 3.56
N SER A 158 -19.76 -4.13 3.07
CA SER A 158 -19.21 -3.87 1.73
C SER A 158 -20.13 -4.42 0.63
N VAL A 159 -20.29 -3.67 -0.45
CA VAL A 159 -21.14 -4.08 -1.58
C VAL A 159 -20.28 -4.63 -2.72
N PRO A 160 -20.33 -5.94 -3.02
CA PRO A 160 -19.51 -6.54 -4.08
C PRO A 160 -19.95 -6.04 -5.46
N VAL A 161 -18.99 -5.99 -6.39
CA VAL A 161 -19.25 -5.66 -7.80
C VAL A 161 -19.94 -6.82 -8.52
N PHE A 162 -19.50 -8.04 -8.27
CA PHE A 162 -20.01 -9.25 -8.90
C PHE A 162 -20.68 -10.13 -7.84
N GLU A 163 -21.93 -10.54 -8.10
CA GLU A 163 -22.73 -11.33 -7.15
C GLU A 163 -22.09 -12.69 -6.84
N ASP A 164 -21.42 -13.30 -7.82
CA ASP A 164 -20.72 -14.58 -7.72
C ASP A 164 -19.30 -14.46 -7.14
N SER A 165 -18.86 -13.23 -6.82
CA SER A 165 -17.55 -12.96 -6.23
C SER A 165 -17.68 -12.14 -4.94
N PRO A 166 -18.19 -12.74 -3.84
CA PRO A 166 -18.36 -12.05 -2.57
C PRO A 166 -17.02 -11.58 -1.96
N GLY A 167 -15.90 -12.18 -2.37
CA GLY A 167 -14.55 -11.77 -1.99
C GLY A 167 -14.08 -10.45 -2.62
N GLY A 168 -14.88 -9.85 -3.51
CA GLY A 168 -14.62 -8.55 -4.12
C GLY A 168 -14.48 -8.61 -5.65
N PRO A 169 -14.06 -7.50 -6.28
CA PRO A 169 -13.87 -6.18 -5.66
C PRO A 169 -15.20 -5.54 -5.24
N PHE A 170 -15.14 -4.41 -4.52
CA PHE A 170 -16.29 -3.71 -3.94
C PHE A 170 -16.47 -2.32 -4.54
N TRP A 171 -17.71 -1.84 -4.64
CA TRP A 171 -18.00 -0.50 -5.18
C TRP A 171 -17.37 0.61 -4.34
N SER A 172 -16.78 1.62 -4.99
CA SER A 172 -16.14 2.76 -4.30
C SER A 172 -17.12 3.79 -3.77
N ASP A 173 -18.36 3.81 -4.27
CA ASP A 173 -19.41 4.68 -3.73
C ASP A 173 -20.76 3.99 -3.91
N PRO A 174 -21.04 2.96 -3.09
CA PRO A 174 -22.26 2.16 -3.26
C PRO A 174 -23.53 2.94 -2.93
N MET A 175 -23.42 4.10 -2.27
CA MET A 175 -24.57 4.86 -1.77
C MET A 175 -24.98 6.04 -2.66
N ASN A 176 -24.09 6.51 -3.52
CA ASN A 176 -24.30 7.70 -4.34
C ASN A 176 -24.83 7.38 -5.75
N THR A 177 -25.85 6.52 -5.83
CA THR A 177 -26.44 6.08 -7.12
C THR A 177 -27.12 7.19 -7.92
N LYS A 178 -27.29 8.38 -7.33
CA LYS A 178 -27.83 9.57 -8.02
C LYS A 178 -26.78 10.33 -8.82
N VAL A 179 -25.50 10.21 -8.44
CA VAL A 179 -24.38 10.95 -9.05
C VAL A 179 -23.50 10.02 -9.88
N VAL A 180 -23.37 8.76 -9.47
CA VAL A 180 -22.59 7.74 -10.20
C VAL A 180 -23.45 6.55 -10.60
N VAL A 181 -23.32 6.13 -11.85
CA VAL A 181 -23.97 4.95 -12.42
C VAL A 181 -23.02 3.76 -12.33
N MET A 182 -23.52 2.57 -12.00
CA MET A 182 -22.71 1.35 -12.07
C MET A 182 -22.45 1.01 -13.55
N PRO A 183 -21.19 0.94 -14.01
CA PRO A 183 -20.90 0.59 -15.39
C PRO A 183 -21.34 -0.85 -15.67
N ASP A 184 -22.01 -1.07 -16.79
CA ASP A 184 -22.42 -2.39 -17.29
C ASP A 184 -21.48 -2.93 -18.38
N ARG A 185 -20.60 -2.07 -18.92
CA ARG A 185 -19.64 -2.38 -19.99
C ARG A 185 -18.35 -1.57 -19.86
N GLY A 186 -17.33 -2.02 -20.58
CA GLY A 186 -15.98 -1.44 -20.56
C GLY A 186 -15.16 -1.96 -19.39
N TYR A 187 -14.16 -1.18 -18.98
CA TYR A 187 -13.21 -1.60 -17.95
C TYR A 187 -13.42 -0.86 -16.64
N LEU A 188 -13.89 -1.58 -15.61
CA LEU A 188 -14.06 -1.07 -14.26
C LEU A 188 -12.70 -0.81 -13.63
N LEU A 189 -12.39 0.47 -13.39
CA LEU A 189 -11.17 0.83 -12.65
C LEU A 189 -11.28 0.36 -11.19
N THR A 190 -10.44 -0.58 -10.80
CA THR A 190 -10.44 -1.23 -9.49
C THR A 190 -9.14 -0.99 -8.76
N LYS A 191 -9.17 -0.24 -7.65
CA LYS A 191 -8.00 0.03 -6.81
C LYS A 191 -7.46 -1.25 -6.20
N THR A 192 -6.16 -1.48 -6.38
CA THR A 192 -5.39 -2.50 -5.66
C THR A 192 -3.96 -2.02 -5.42
N HIS A 193 -3.41 -2.42 -4.29
CA HIS A 193 -2.02 -2.26 -3.89
C HIS A 193 -1.33 -3.63 -3.77
N CYS A 194 -2.01 -4.72 -4.16
CA CYS A 194 -1.49 -6.08 -4.02
C CYS A 194 -0.89 -6.35 -2.61
N GLY A 195 0.22 -7.08 -2.56
CA GLY A 195 1.04 -7.30 -1.38
C GLY A 195 2.29 -6.42 -1.33
N GLY A 196 3.31 -6.87 -0.59
CA GLY A 196 4.65 -6.29 -0.52
C GLY A 196 4.69 -4.95 0.21
N ARG A 197 3.75 -4.75 1.14
CA ARG A 197 3.56 -3.49 1.87
C ARG A 197 3.05 -3.74 3.27
N CYS A 198 3.47 -2.90 4.20
CA CYS A 198 2.97 -2.86 5.55
C CYS A 198 3.27 -1.49 6.15
N ASP A 199 2.74 -1.24 7.35
CA ASP A 199 3.18 -0.12 8.18
C ASP A 199 3.81 -0.71 9.45
N LEU A 200 5.00 -0.23 9.84
CA LEU A 200 5.73 -0.65 11.05
C LEU A 200 5.92 -2.20 11.15
N CYS A 201 6.48 -2.84 10.14
CA CYS A 201 6.67 -4.28 10.14
C CYS A 201 8.09 -4.72 9.76
N PRO A 202 8.52 -5.92 10.19
CA PRO A 202 9.84 -6.46 9.87
C PRO A 202 9.90 -6.99 8.41
N PRO A 203 11.10 -7.22 7.87
CA PRO A 203 11.31 -7.60 6.47
C PRO A 203 10.49 -8.78 5.96
N GLU A 204 10.29 -9.83 6.77
CA GLU A 204 9.52 -11.02 6.40
C GLU A 204 8.05 -10.72 6.06
N SER A 205 7.55 -9.56 6.46
CA SER A 205 6.17 -9.13 6.23
C SER A 205 5.99 -8.33 4.94
N TYR A 206 7.06 -7.73 4.38
CA TYR A 206 7.00 -6.94 3.14
C TYR A 206 7.82 -7.52 1.99
N ILE A 207 8.73 -8.46 2.23
CA ILE A 207 9.46 -9.18 1.18
C ILE A 207 8.59 -10.30 0.64
N GLU A 208 8.21 -10.19 -0.63
CA GLU A 208 7.36 -11.17 -1.30
C GLU A 208 7.98 -11.69 -2.59
N ASP A 209 7.62 -12.93 -2.94
CA ASP A 209 7.84 -13.46 -4.28
C ASP A 209 6.70 -13.04 -5.23
N LEU A 210 6.96 -13.18 -6.54
CA LEU A 210 6.00 -12.84 -7.59
C LEU A 210 4.65 -13.56 -7.48
N ARG A 211 4.65 -14.81 -7.02
CA ARG A 211 3.43 -15.61 -6.91
C ARG A 211 2.56 -15.11 -5.76
N ILE A 212 3.16 -14.81 -4.61
CA ILE A 212 2.45 -14.24 -3.45
C ILE A 212 1.89 -12.86 -3.83
N PHE A 213 2.73 -11.99 -4.40
CA PHE A 213 2.31 -10.65 -4.82
C PHE A 213 1.15 -10.68 -5.81
N SER A 214 1.26 -11.50 -6.86
CA SER A 214 0.22 -11.67 -7.88
C SER A 214 -1.10 -12.20 -7.31
N ASN A 215 -1.04 -13.11 -6.33
CA ASN A 215 -2.23 -13.60 -5.65
C ASN A 215 -2.88 -12.48 -4.81
N ARG A 216 -2.08 -11.71 -4.08
CA ARG A 216 -2.56 -10.56 -3.30
C ARG A 216 -3.19 -9.46 -4.15
N CYS A 217 -2.91 -9.39 -5.46
CA CYS A 217 -3.59 -8.45 -6.35
C CYS A 217 -5.09 -8.73 -6.53
N VAL A 218 -5.56 -9.98 -6.38
CA VAL A 218 -6.99 -10.35 -6.43
C VAL A 218 -7.61 -10.55 -5.06
N GLU A 219 -6.84 -10.35 -4.00
CA GLU A 219 -7.36 -10.39 -2.64
C GLU A 219 -8.16 -9.13 -2.35
N GLY A 220 -9.36 -9.33 -1.81
CA GLY A 220 -10.18 -8.29 -1.24
C GLY A 220 -10.50 -8.59 0.21
N TYR A 221 -10.67 -7.54 1.01
CA TYR A 221 -11.28 -7.67 2.33
C TYR A 221 -12.59 -6.90 2.36
N HIS A 222 -13.60 -7.46 3.02
CA HIS A 222 -14.92 -6.86 3.15
C HIS A 222 -15.44 -6.92 4.56
N VAL A 223 -16.34 -5.98 4.85
CA VAL A 223 -17.05 -5.90 6.11
C VAL A 223 -18.41 -6.55 5.93
N VAL A 224 -18.73 -7.51 6.80
CA VAL A 224 -20.05 -8.12 6.92
C VAL A 224 -20.50 -8.05 8.37
N ASP A 225 -21.81 -8.13 8.62
CA ASP A 225 -22.33 -8.28 9.98
C ASP A 225 -22.00 -9.67 10.50
N ASP A 226 -21.39 -9.75 11.68
CA ASP A 226 -21.21 -11.01 12.38
C ASP A 226 -22.59 -11.58 12.78
N PRO A 227 -22.98 -12.76 12.28
CA PRO A 227 -24.27 -13.34 12.63
C PRO A 227 -24.41 -13.64 14.14
N ALA A 228 -23.30 -13.78 14.86
CA ALA A 228 -23.30 -14.11 16.29
C ALA A 228 -23.40 -12.86 17.19
N SER A 229 -22.62 -11.81 16.90
CA SER A 229 -22.56 -10.60 17.73
C SER A 229 -23.38 -9.44 17.18
N GLY A 230 -23.70 -9.44 15.89
CA GLY A 230 -24.25 -8.28 15.17
C GLY A 230 -23.23 -7.17 14.94
N GLU A 231 -21.96 -7.38 15.30
CA GLU A 231 -20.89 -6.40 15.07
C GLU A 231 -20.22 -6.62 13.71
N PRO A 232 -19.76 -5.55 13.03
CA PRO A 232 -19.09 -5.70 11.76
C PRO A 232 -17.76 -6.46 11.89
N ILE A 233 -17.56 -7.50 11.09
CA ILE A 233 -16.31 -8.28 10.98
C ILE A 233 -15.70 -8.14 9.59
N GLU A 234 -14.37 -8.21 9.54
CA GLU A 234 -13.60 -8.13 8.30
C GLU A 234 -13.25 -9.54 7.81
N ILE A 235 -13.68 -9.88 6.59
CA ILE A 235 -13.45 -11.18 5.96
C ILE A 235 -12.56 -11.00 4.73
N PHE A 236 -11.57 -11.88 4.59
CA PHE A 236 -10.72 -11.97 3.41
C PHE A 236 -11.34 -12.90 2.36
N GLY A 237 -11.36 -12.45 1.12
CA GLY A 237 -11.85 -13.20 -0.02
C GLY A 237 -11.03 -12.90 -1.27
N HIS A 238 -11.30 -13.63 -2.36
CA HIS A 238 -10.57 -13.48 -3.62
C HIS A 238 -11.59 -13.50 -4.76
N TYR A 239 -11.24 -12.84 -5.86
CA TYR A 239 -11.97 -12.96 -7.13
C TYR A 239 -11.13 -13.66 -8.20
N SER A 240 -11.79 -14.13 -9.25
CA SER A 240 -11.08 -14.80 -10.35
C SER A 240 -10.14 -13.82 -11.05
N LYS A 241 -8.88 -14.23 -11.26
CA LYS A 241 -7.90 -13.50 -12.08
C LYS A 241 -8.39 -13.30 -13.51
N ASP A 242 -9.27 -14.17 -14.00
CA ASP A 242 -9.83 -14.09 -15.36
C ASP A 242 -10.71 -12.85 -15.58
N LEU A 243 -11.20 -12.22 -14.50
CA LEU A 243 -11.93 -10.95 -14.59
C LEU A 243 -11.03 -9.78 -14.94
N VAL A 244 -9.70 -9.93 -14.81
CA VAL A 244 -8.72 -8.85 -14.99
C VAL A 244 -8.25 -8.83 -16.43
N SER A 245 -8.51 -7.72 -17.12
CA SER A 245 -8.22 -7.58 -18.55
C SER A 245 -7.13 -6.56 -18.86
N ARG A 246 -6.84 -5.63 -17.94
CA ARG A 246 -5.81 -4.59 -18.11
C ARG A 246 -5.40 -3.99 -16.78
N ALA A 247 -4.32 -3.22 -16.78
CA ALA A 247 -3.82 -2.50 -15.62
C ALA A 247 -3.47 -1.05 -15.94
N VAL A 248 -3.74 -0.16 -15.00
CA VAL A 248 -3.19 1.19 -14.89
C VAL A 248 -2.18 1.12 -13.76
N HIS A 249 -0.90 1.27 -14.09
CA HIS A 249 0.19 1.29 -13.12
C HIS A 249 0.56 2.74 -12.83
N LEU A 250 0.17 3.20 -11.65
CA LEU A 250 0.43 4.55 -11.18
C LEU A 250 1.78 4.59 -10.46
N ILE A 251 2.66 5.47 -10.93
CA ILE A 251 3.98 5.72 -10.38
C ILE A 251 3.99 7.16 -9.89
N ARG A 252 4.49 7.40 -8.68
CA ARG A 252 4.68 8.75 -8.13
C ARG A 252 6.16 8.91 -7.79
N ASP A 253 6.68 10.13 -7.82
CA ASP A 253 8.02 10.44 -7.32
C ASP A 253 8.25 9.71 -5.98
N PRO A 254 9.33 8.91 -5.86
CA PRO A 254 9.55 8.06 -4.70
C PRO A 254 9.71 8.88 -3.41
N PHE A 255 10.38 10.04 -3.47
CA PHE A 255 10.53 10.92 -2.31
C PHE A 255 9.19 11.52 -1.89
N ASP A 256 8.40 11.94 -2.88
CA ASP A 256 7.06 12.48 -2.60
C ASP A 256 6.13 11.41 -2.02
N ASN A 257 6.23 10.17 -2.49
CA ASN A 257 5.44 9.06 -1.99
C ASN A 257 5.78 8.73 -0.53
N ILE A 258 7.06 8.56 -0.19
CA ILE A 258 7.48 8.16 1.16
C ILE A 258 7.07 9.22 2.20
N VAL A 259 7.32 10.50 1.92
CA VAL A 259 6.88 11.59 2.82
C VAL A 259 5.35 11.69 2.89
N SER A 260 4.65 11.44 1.77
CA SER A 260 3.20 11.39 1.78
C SER A 260 2.68 10.26 2.67
N ARG A 261 3.31 9.07 2.68
CA ARG A 261 2.96 7.95 3.58
C ARG A 261 3.14 8.35 5.04
N PHE A 262 4.25 9.00 5.41
CA PHE A 262 4.40 9.60 6.73
C PHE A 262 3.27 10.57 7.08
N HIS A 263 2.89 11.46 6.16
CA HIS A 263 1.76 12.37 6.38
C HIS A 263 0.42 11.65 6.57
N LEU A 264 0.23 10.47 5.96
CA LEU A 264 -0.95 9.64 6.19
C LEU A 264 -0.92 9.03 7.60
N THR A 265 0.23 8.48 8.02
CA THR A 265 0.45 7.97 9.38
C THR A 265 0.18 9.07 10.42
N TYR A 266 0.69 10.28 10.21
CA TYR A 266 0.42 11.42 11.09
C TYR A 266 -1.08 11.73 11.21
N LYS A 267 -1.84 11.66 10.10
CA LYS A 267 -3.30 11.84 10.15
C LYS A 267 -3.98 10.76 10.99
N HIS A 268 -3.45 9.53 11.01
CA HIS A 268 -3.94 8.48 11.89
C HIS A 268 -3.68 8.79 13.36
N PHE A 269 -2.49 9.27 13.71
CA PHE A 269 -2.19 9.73 15.07
C PHE A 269 -3.17 10.81 15.54
N VAL A 270 -3.42 11.82 14.69
CA VAL A 270 -4.39 12.89 14.98
C VAL A 270 -5.81 12.34 15.13
N ARG A 271 -6.25 11.48 14.23
CA ARG A 271 -7.60 10.88 14.27
C ARG A 271 -7.81 10.02 15.51
N ASN A 272 -6.77 9.32 15.96
CA ASN A 272 -6.80 8.44 17.12
C ASN A 272 -6.50 9.15 18.44
N ASN A 273 -6.19 10.46 18.40
CA ASN A 273 -5.80 11.26 19.55
C ASN A 273 -4.54 10.72 20.27
N GLU A 274 -3.55 10.26 19.50
CA GLU A 274 -2.27 9.75 19.99
C GLU A 274 -1.30 10.91 20.24
N THR A 275 -1.53 11.67 21.32
CA THR A 275 -0.82 12.92 21.63
C THR A 275 0.70 12.78 21.67
N ASP A 276 1.18 11.65 22.19
CA ASP A 276 2.62 11.38 22.30
C ASP A 276 3.26 11.21 20.92
N MET A 277 2.59 10.50 20.01
CA MET A 277 3.05 10.32 18.62
C MET A 277 3.00 11.63 17.83
N ILE A 278 1.96 12.44 18.04
CA ILE A 278 1.84 13.76 17.41
C ILE A 278 3.00 14.67 17.84
N ALA A 279 3.38 14.62 19.13
CA ALA A 279 4.48 15.40 19.67
C ALA A 279 5.86 14.89 19.23
N ALA A 280 6.04 13.56 19.17
CA ALA A 280 7.30 12.93 18.74
C ALA A 280 7.57 13.11 17.25
N TYR A 281 6.52 13.04 16.42
CA TYR A 281 6.63 13.07 14.97
C TYR A 281 5.77 14.16 14.37
N PRO A 282 6.07 15.46 14.63
CA PRO A 282 5.31 16.56 14.06
C PRO A 282 5.34 16.48 12.52
N ARG A 283 4.33 17.06 11.88
CA ARG A 283 4.24 17.09 10.41
C ARG A 283 5.24 18.08 9.78
N SER A 284 6.53 17.81 9.93
CA SER A 284 7.66 18.58 9.42
C SER A 284 8.79 17.64 8.96
N ARG A 285 9.85 18.21 8.40
CA ARG A 285 11.07 17.47 8.03
C ARG A 285 11.69 16.77 9.23
N GLU A 286 11.77 17.47 10.37
CA GLU A 286 12.37 16.95 11.61
C GLU A 286 11.55 15.78 12.16
N GLY A 287 10.22 15.91 12.17
CA GLY A 287 9.34 14.83 12.63
C GLY A 287 9.35 13.62 11.70
N PHE A 288 9.45 13.83 10.38
CA PHE A 288 9.69 12.75 9.42
C PHE A 288 11.01 12.02 9.71
N ARG A 289 12.11 12.75 9.94
CA ARG A 289 13.42 12.13 10.22
C ARG A 289 13.43 11.39 11.55
N ALA A 290 12.78 11.93 12.58
CA ALA A 290 12.61 11.23 13.86
C ALA A 290 11.82 9.93 13.68
N TYR A 291 10.71 9.98 12.94
CA TYR A 291 9.89 8.81 12.62
C TYR A 291 10.69 7.74 11.86
N CYS A 292 11.42 8.14 10.82
CA CYS A 292 12.27 7.24 10.05
C CYS A 292 13.37 6.60 10.87
N LYS A 293 13.97 7.36 11.78
CA LYS A 293 15.03 6.85 12.66
C LYS A 293 14.49 5.79 13.59
N ASP A 294 13.35 6.05 14.24
CA ASP A 294 12.75 5.08 15.17
C ASP A 294 12.31 3.80 14.45
N LEU A 295 11.83 3.93 13.21
CA LEU A 295 11.55 2.80 12.33
C LEU A 295 12.80 1.98 11.99
N GLY A 296 13.87 2.64 11.56
CA GLY A 296 15.12 1.97 11.21
C GLY A 296 15.77 1.29 12.41
N ASP A 297 15.72 1.93 13.58
CA ASP A 297 16.25 1.36 14.83
C ASP A 297 15.44 0.12 15.28
N GLN A 298 14.13 0.10 15.02
CA GLN A 298 13.23 -0.97 15.47
C GLN A 298 13.50 -2.31 14.76
N PHE A 299 13.85 -2.29 13.48
CA PHE A 299 14.02 -3.50 12.65
C PHE A 299 15.44 -3.66 12.10
N TYR A 300 16.41 -2.95 12.69
CA TYR A 300 17.79 -2.90 12.20
C TYR A 300 18.42 -4.30 12.08
N GLU A 301 18.31 -5.12 13.13
CA GLU A 301 18.94 -6.44 13.17
C GLU A 301 18.30 -7.39 12.15
N GLU A 302 16.98 -7.36 12.01
CA GLU A 302 16.24 -8.15 11.04
C GLU A 302 16.57 -7.74 9.60
N GLU A 303 16.67 -6.44 9.32
CA GLU A 303 17.04 -5.92 8.01
C GLU A 303 18.48 -6.27 7.64
N GLU A 304 19.44 -6.07 8.55
CA GLU A 304 20.85 -6.42 8.35
C GLU A 304 21.04 -7.92 8.07
N ALA A 305 20.27 -8.77 8.78
CA ALA A 305 20.33 -10.22 8.63
C ALA A 305 19.63 -10.75 7.37
N THR A 306 18.79 -9.93 6.72
CA THR A 306 17.98 -10.35 5.59
C THR A 306 18.81 -10.37 4.30
N LYS A 307 18.72 -11.48 3.56
CA LYS A 307 19.54 -11.70 2.34
C LYS A 307 19.32 -10.63 1.26
N GLU A 308 18.12 -10.05 1.19
CA GLU A 308 17.76 -9.00 0.23
C GLU A 308 18.53 -7.69 0.48
N TYR A 309 19.04 -7.49 1.70
CA TYR A 309 19.92 -6.38 2.06
C TYR A 309 21.41 -6.75 2.02
N SER A 310 21.75 -8.00 1.70
CA SER A 310 23.13 -8.46 1.68
C SER A 310 23.96 -7.70 0.64
N GLY A 311 25.01 -7.01 1.09
CA GLY A 311 25.85 -6.17 0.25
C GLY A 311 25.27 -4.78 -0.06
N LEU A 312 24.05 -4.49 0.38
CA LEU A 312 23.39 -3.18 0.22
C LEU A 312 23.28 -2.42 1.55
N PHE A 313 23.13 -3.12 2.67
CA PHE A 313 22.71 -2.53 3.94
C PHE A 313 23.59 -1.36 4.40
N ASP A 314 24.91 -1.51 4.31
CA ASP A 314 25.86 -0.45 4.69
C ASP A 314 25.73 0.82 3.85
N ASP A 315 25.27 0.71 2.60
CA ASP A 315 25.07 1.86 1.70
C ASP A 315 23.74 2.58 1.95
N VAL A 316 22.76 1.91 2.58
CA VAL A 316 21.37 2.40 2.68
C VAL A 316 20.90 2.71 4.08
N LYS A 317 21.54 2.17 5.13
CA LYS A 317 21.09 2.32 6.54
C LYS A 317 21.00 3.77 7.03
N ASP A 318 21.73 4.69 6.40
CA ASP A 318 21.71 6.12 6.74
C ASP A 318 20.66 6.92 5.94
N ILE A 319 19.97 6.30 4.98
CA ILE A 319 18.87 6.93 4.25
C ILE A 319 17.63 6.99 5.16
N PRO A 320 17.02 8.18 5.38
CA PRO A 320 15.77 8.26 6.14
C PRO A 320 14.68 7.38 5.53
N CYS A 321 14.19 6.41 6.31
CA CYS A 321 13.19 5.43 5.89
C CYS A 321 13.65 4.56 4.71
N HIS A 322 14.89 4.05 4.72
CA HIS A 322 15.42 3.19 3.66
C HIS A 322 14.52 1.98 3.36
N ALA A 323 13.89 1.38 4.37
CA ALA A 323 12.94 0.28 4.20
C ALA A 323 11.72 0.66 3.35
N GLU A 324 11.25 1.91 3.42
CA GLU A 324 10.16 2.41 2.58
C GLU A 324 10.59 2.54 1.11
N PHE A 325 11.82 2.98 0.84
CA PHE A 325 12.38 2.97 -0.51
C PHE A 325 12.57 1.54 -1.03
N PHE A 326 13.04 0.61 -0.19
CA PHE A 326 13.15 -0.80 -0.55
C PHE A 326 11.78 -1.36 -0.98
N MET A 327 10.75 -1.19 -0.13
CA MET A 327 9.40 -1.64 -0.43
C MET A 327 8.86 -1.01 -1.70
N TYR A 328 9.07 0.30 -1.91
CA TYR A 328 8.67 0.98 -3.14
C TYR A 328 9.30 0.31 -4.38
N ILE A 329 10.62 0.08 -4.37
CA ILE A 329 11.32 -0.52 -5.52
C ILE A 329 10.80 -1.94 -5.79
N GLN A 330 10.75 -2.78 -4.76
CA GLN A 330 10.31 -4.17 -4.91
C GLN A 330 8.85 -4.27 -5.34
N TRP A 331 7.97 -3.42 -4.80
CA TRP A 331 6.58 -3.38 -5.19
C TRP A 331 6.42 -3.04 -6.69
N HIS A 332 7.15 -2.03 -7.17
CA HIS A 332 7.11 -1.65 -8.59
C HIS A 332 7.70 -2.75 -9.50
N ASN A 333 8.79 -3.41 -9.07
CA ASN A 333 9.34 -4.58 -9.77
C ASN A 333 8.28 -5.68 -9.93
N LEU A 334 7.63 -6.07 -8.83
CA LEU A 334 6.64 -7.14 -8.81
C LEU A 334 5.37 -6.77 -9.59
N ALA A 335 4.96 -5.50 -9.57
CA ALA A 335 3.84 -5.00 -10.37
C ALA A 335 4.13 -5.15 -11.88
N PHE A 336 5.32 -4.75 -12.35
CA PHE A 336 5.71 -4.93 -13.76
C PHE A 336 5.77 -6.41 -14.15
N LEU A 337 6.36 -7.26 -13.30
CA LEU A 337 6.45 -8.70 -13.56
C LEU A 337 5.05 -9.35 -13.58
N THR A 338 4.17 -8.93 -12.68
CA THR A 338 2.80 -9.48 -12.62
C THR A 338 1.99 -9.15 -13.87
N THR A 339 2.03 -7.91 -14.34
CA THR A 339 1.27 -7.53 -15.55
C THR A 339 1.87 -8.15 -16.81
N TRP A 340 3.20 -8.34 -16.83
CA TRP A 340 3.89 -9.08 -17.89
C TRP A 340 3.48 -10.56 -17.92
N ASP A 341 3.53 -11.24 -16.78
CA ASP A 341 3.17 -12.67 -16.66
C ASP A 341 1.70 -12.93 -17.01
N LEU A 342 0.80 -12.00 -16.66
CA LEU A 342 -0.61 -12.07 -17.06
C LEU A 342 -0.84 -11.69 -18.54
N ASN A 343 0.17 -11.14 -19.22
CA ASN A 343 0.09 -10.65 -20.59
C ASN A 343 -1.09 -9.69 -20.81
N ILE A 344 -1.32 -8.78 -19.86
CA ILE A 344 -2.41 -7.79 -19.94
C ILE A 344 -1.87 -6.42 -20.37
N PRO A 345 -2.61 -5.67 -21.21
CA PRO A 345 -2.27 -4.29 -21.53
C PRO A 345 -2.10 -3.45 -20.26
N THR A 346 -1.01 -2.70 -20.19
CA THR A 346 -0.71 -1.87 -19.01
C THR A 346 -0.42 -0.43 -19.42
N LEU A 347 -1.20 0.51 -18.87
CA LEU A 347 -1.01 1.94 -18.98
C LEU A 347 -0.16 2.45 -17.82
N ILE A 348 1.01 3.04 -18.11
CA ILE A 348 1.85 3.65 -17.08
C ILE A 348 1.51 5.13 -16.97
N ILE A 349 1.12 5.58 -15.77
CA ILE A 349 0.86 6.98 -15.46
C ILE A 349 1.85 7.44 -14.39
N HIS A 350 2.55 8.54 -14.66
CA HIS A 350 3.29 9.28 -13.63
C HIS A 350 2.34 10.29 -12.98
N TYR A 351 2.20 10.24 -11.66
CA TYR A 351 1.21 11.03 -10.92
C TYR A 351 1.41 12.54 -11.13
N GLU A 352 2.66 12.98 -11.29
CA GLU A 352 3.02 14.36 -11.55
C GLU A 352 2.50 14.87 -12.91
N ASN A 353 2.15 13.97 -13.83
CA ASN A 353 1.54 14.35 -15.10
C ASN A 353 0.15 14.99 -14.92
N TYR A 354 -0.53 14.78 -13.78
CA TYR A 354 -1.72 15.56 -13.46
C TYR A 354 -1.42 17.05 -13.23
N THR A 355 -0.20 17.40 -12.82
CA THR A 355 0.23 18.82 -12.72
C THR A 355 0.53 19.39 -14.10
N HIS A 356 1.31 18.67 -14.92
CA HIS A 356 1.94 19.24 -16.11
C HIS A 356 1.17 18.97 -17.40
N ASN A 357 0.51 17.81 -17.50
CA ASN A 357 -0.14 17.29 -18.71
C ASN A 357 -1.55 16.79 -18.39
N PHE A 358 -2.32 17.56 -17.62
CA PHE A 358 -3.60 17.11 -17.03
C PHE A 358 -4.57 16.53 -18.07
N ASN A 359 -4.91 17.31 -19.11
CA ASN A 359 -5.89 16.90 -20.12
C ASN A 359 -5.45 15.63 -20.85
N GLN A 360 -4.19 15.58 -21.30
CA GLN A 360 -3.64 14.40 -21.97
C GLN A 360 -3.68 13.16 -21.06
N THR A 361 -3.30 13.31 -19.79
CA THR A 361 -3.29 12.20 -18.81
C THR A 361 -4.69 11.67 -18.57
N LYS A 362 -5.66 12.56 -18.36
CA LYS A 362 -7.07 12.24 -18.18
C LYS A 362 -7.65 11.57 -19.43
N ASP A 363 -7.47 12.16 -20.61
CA ASP A 363 -8.04 11.64 -21.86
C ASP A 363 -7.44 10.26 -22.20
N THR A 364 -6.13 10.07 -22.03
CA THR A 364 -5.48 8.76 -22.23
C THR A 364 -6.00 7.70 -21.26
N LEU A 365 -6.21 8.06 -19.98
CA LEU A 365 -6.79 7.16 -18.98
C LEU A 365 -8.21 6.75 -19.37
N LEU A 366 -9.06 7.69 -19.78
CA LEU A 366 -10.44 7.41 -20.17
C LEU A 366 -10.53 6.56 -21.44
N GLU A 367 -9.70 6.86 -22.45
CA GLU A 367 -9.58 6.05 -23.66
C GLU A 367 -9.15 4.62 -23.32
N PHE A 368 -8.13 4.47 -22.46
CA PHE A 368 -7.67 3.18 -21.99
C PHE A 368 -8.73 2.42 -21.18
N LEU A 369 -9.70 3.08 -20.55
CA LEU A 369 -10.80 2.42 -19.85
C LEU A 369 -12.03 2.20 -20.75
N GLY A 370 -12.02 2.70 -21.98
CA GLY A 370 -13.20 2.68 -22.85
C GLY A 370 -14.35 3.49 -22.25
N HIS A 371 -14.05 4.65 -21.68
CA HIS A 371 -15.01 5.54 -21.06
C HIS A 371 -15.00 6.92 -21.72
N GLU A 372 -16.17 7.54 -21.78
CA GLU A 372 -16.35 8.90 -22.27
C GLU A 372 -16.42 9.87 -21.08
N GLY A 373 -15.74 11.00 -21.18
CA GLY A 373 -15.86 12.08 -20.21
C GLY A 373 -17.05 12.98 -20.55
N ILE A 374 -18.02 13.06 -19.65
CA ILE A 374 -19.26 13.84 -19.81
C ILE A 374 -19.36 15.02 -18.83
N ASN A 375 -18.50 15.07 -17.81
CA ASN A 375 -18.47 16.12 -16.79
C ASN A 375 -17.08 16.77 -16.71
N GLU A 376 -17.03 17.95 -16.10
CA GLU A 376 -15.79 18.64 -15.78
C GLU A 376 -14.95 17.87 -14.74
N PRO A 377 -13.61 17.87 -14.86
CA PRO A 377 -12.73 17.21 -13.93
C PRO A 377 -12.71 17.92 -12.56
N PRO A 378 -12.51 17.17 -11.45
CA PRO A 378 -12.28 17.77 -10.15
C PRO A 378 -10.91 18.46 -10.11
N LEU A 379 -10.80 19.51 -9.28
CA LEU A 379 -9.55 20.23 -9.07
C LEU A 379 -8.43 19.27 -8.60
N PHE A 380 -7.28 19.35 -9.26
CA PHE A 380 -6.06 18.68 -8.82
C PHE A 380 -5.25 19.62 -7.92
N GLU A 381 -4.88 19.15 -6.72
CA GLU A 381 -4.03 19.89 -5.81
C GLU A 381 -2.55 19.73 -6.20
N THR A 382 -1.97 20.77 -6.81
CA THR A 382 -0.56 20.82 -7.19
C THR A 382 0.36 21.19 -6.02
N GLY A 383 1.68 21.05 -6.20
CA GLY A 383 2.68 21.57 -5.25
C GLY A 383 2.93 20.70 -4.01
N LYS A 384 2.49 19.44 -4.03
CA LYS A 384 2.83 18.45 -3.00
C LYS A 384 4.12 17.71 -3.31
N THR A 385 5.19 18.50 -3.43
CA THR A 385 6.57 18.02 -3.57
C THR A 385 7.26 18.08 -2.21
N TYR A 386 8.08 17.09 -1.88
CA TYR A 386 8.73 16.92 -0.59
C TYR A 386 10.24 16.71 -0.69
N ARG A 387 10.84 17.15 -1.79
CA ARG A 387 12.28 16.96 -2.05
C ARG A 387 13.14 17.58 -0.95
N GLU A 388 12.69 18.67 -0.34
CA GLU A 388 13.37 19.38 0.74
C GLU A 388 13.51 18.57 2.04
N TYR A 389 12.85 17.41 2.15
CA TYR A 389 13.01 16.50 3.28
C TYR A 389 14.36 15.78 3.26
N PHE A 390 14.97 15.69 2.08
CA PHE A 390 16.19 14.91 1.81
C PHE A 390 17.37 15.82 1.47
N THR A 391 18.58 15.36 1.77
CA THR A 391 19.83 15.97 1.30
C THR A 391 20.22 15.43 -0.07
N ASP A 392 21.09 16.15 -0.79
CA ASP A 392 21.61 15.67 -2.09
C ASP A 392 22.42 14.38 -1.97
N GLU A 393 23.00 14.10 -0.80
CA GLU A 393 23.68 12.84 -0.51
C GLU A 393 22.69 11.69 -0.35
N GLU A 394 21.62 11.91 0.41
CA GLU A 394 20.53 10.92 0.59
C GLU A 394 19.86 10.61 -0.76
N VAL A 395 19.62 11.62 -1.58
CA VAL A 395 19.09 11.45 -2.95
C VAL A 395 19.99 10.54 -3.79
N ARG A 396 21.31 10.77 -3.75
CA ARG A 396 22.28 9.96 -4.50
C ARG A 396 22.34 8.52 -3.96
N ALA A 397 22.26 8.35 -2.65
CA ALA A 397 22.21 7.03 -2.02
C ALA A 397 20.93 6.26 -2.44
N VAL A 398 19.77 6.93 -2.48
CA VAL A 398 18.53 6.33 -3.00
C VAL A 398 18.67 6.01 -4.50
N ALA A 399 19.28 6.88 -5.31
CA ALA A 399 19.52 6.59 -6.72
C ALA A 399 20.39 5.35 -6.93
N ASN A 400 21.42 5.17 -6.09
CA ASN A 400 22.25 3.97 -6.07
C ASN A 400 21.45 2.73 -5.69
N MET A 401 20.62 2.81 -4.64
CA MET A 401 19.71 1.74 -4.22
C MET A 401 18.76 1.31 -5.35
N PHE A 402 18.14 2.28 -6.04
CA PHE A 402 17.33 1.99 -7.23
C PHE A 402 18.15 1.28 -8.30
N SER A 403 19.36 1.75 -8.61
CA SER A 403 20.22 1.16 -9.63
C SER A 403 20.61 -0.29 -9.35
N GLN A 404 20.73 -0.66 -8.06
CA GLN A 404 21.05 -2.02 -7.65
C GLN A 404 19.82 -2.95 -7.60
N LEU A 405 18.68 -2.44 -7.14
CA LEU A 405 17.48 -3.24 -6.87
C LEU A 405 16.41 -3.19 -7.97
N GLY A 406 16.42 -2.14 -8.78
CA GLY A 406 15.37 -1.83 -9.74
C GLY A 406 15.42 -2.75 -10.96
N HIS A 407 14.29 -3.38 -11.27
CA HIS A 407 14.10 -4.03 -12.56
C HIS A 407 14.22 -3.00 -13.69
N SER A 408 14.67 -3.43 -14.87
CA SER A 408 14.87 -2.54 -16.04
C SER A 408 13.68 -1.63 -16.35
N LYS A 409 12.45 -2.14 -16.21
CA LYS A 409 11.22 -1.36 -16.38
C LYS A 409 11.01 -0.35 -15.26
N THR A 410 11.23 -0.73 -14.00
CA THR A 410 11.19 0.18 -12.85
C THR A 410 12.17 1.32 -13.07
N LEU A 411 13.44 1.01 -13.39
CA LEU A 411 14.46 2.00 -13.68
C LEU A 411 14.09 2.94 -14.83
N ALA A 412 13.56 2.41 -15.94
CA ALA A 412 13.14 3.23 -17.07
C ALA A 412 12.06 4.26 -16.69
N HIS A 413 11.25 3.96 -15.67
CA HIS A 413 10.19 4.83 -15.19
C HIS A 413 10.55 5.65 -13.94
N THR A 414 11.65 5.34 -13.24
CA THR A 414 12.03 6.06 -12.01
C THR A 414 13.38 6.77 -12.08
N MET A 415 14.20 6.47 -13.10
CA MET A 415 15.41 7.12 -13.66
C MET A 415 15.79 8.56 -13.25
N HIS A 416 14.75 9.30 -13.00
CA HIS A 416 14.35 10.45 -13.77
C HIS A 416 14.00 11.51 -12.72
N TYR A 417 13.42 11.05 -11.60
CA TYR A 417 13.33 11.74 -10.31
C TYR A 417 14.71 11.98 -9.63
N PHE A 418 15.79 11.42 -10.16
CA PHE A 418 17.15 11.54 -9.60
C PHE A 418 18.06 12.54 -10.33
N VAL A 419 17.70 12.95 -11.55
CA VAL A 419 18.48 13.92 -12.34
C VAL A 419 17.94 15.31 -12.04
N GLN A 420 18.78 16.17 -11.45
CA GLN A 420 18.51 17.60 -11.28
C GLN A 420 19.41 18.41 -12.20
#